data_AF-A0A162R7N6-F1
#
_entry.id   AF-A0A162R7N6-F1
#
_cell.length_a   1.000
_cell.length_b   1.000
_cell.length_c   1.000
_cell.angle_alpha   90.00
_cell.angle_beta   90.00
_cell.angle_gamma   90.00
#
_symmetry.space_group_name_H-M   'P 1'
#
loop_
_entity.id
_entity.type
_entity.pdbx_description
1 polymer ?
#
loop_
_entity_poly.entity_id
_entity_poly.type
_entity_poly.pdbx_seq_one_letter_code
_entity_poly.pdbx_strand_id
1 'polypeptide(L)'
;IHEVKRQQQVLPPVCCNRNCIRPKQKNRLSLCQYCFGPFWITEDDPKNAKLMQRVARKLHSQLTVGCGNAWCRNKYCATSTNDPKDATTAASLLIPMIKNLPKELASYNPNPELYFCVDESVTRKKFLAETLASQSDGKYDLGWCVVAIENSQEDLDRAQLWLDRNAPRRNVKY
;
A
#
# COMPACT_ATOMS: atom_id res chain seq x y z
N ILE A 1 17.21 24.46 6.47
CA ILE A 1 15.82 24.50 6.99
C ILE A 1 15.90 24.58 8.51
N HIS A 2 15.27 25.57 9.17
CA HIS A 2 15.21 25.61 10.63
C HIS A 2 14.58 24.33 11.17
N GLU A 3 15.18 23.70 12.19
CA GLU A 3 14.79 22.38 12.70
C GLU A 3 13.29 22.27 13.03
N VAL A 4 12.69 23.34 13.56
CA VAL A 4 11.24 23.42 13.82
C VAL A 4 10.42 23.19 12.55
N LYS A 5 10.78 23.83 11.43
CA LYS A 5 10.11 23.63 10.14
C LYS A 5 10.26 22.20 9.65
N ARG A 6 11.43 21.57 9.89
CA ARG A 6 11.67 20.18 9.52
C ARG A 6 10.71 19.24 10.25
N GLN A 7 10.52 19.45 11.56
CA GLN A 7 9.66 18.59 12.40
C GLN A 7 8.15 18.78 12.13
N GLN A 8 7.74 19.95 11.64
CA GLN A 8 6.32 20.25 11.34
C GLN A 8 5.85 19.70 9.98
N GLN A 9 6.73 19.10 9.19
CA GLN A 9 6.35 18.55 7.89
C GLN A 9 5.40 17.34 8.05
N VAL A 10 4.37 17.31 7.21
CA VAL A 10 3.41 16.21 7.12
C VAL A 10 3.43 15.64 5.70
N LEU A 11 3.38 14.32 5.62
CA LEU A 11 3.29 13.63 4.34
C LEU A 11 1.87 13.67 3.79
N PRO A 12 1.70 13.69 2.46
CA PRO A 12 0.40 13.49 1.86
C PRO A 12 -0.12 12.08 2.21
N PRO A 13 -1.45 11.91 2.36
CA PRO A 13 -2.03 10.61 2.62
C PRO A 13 -1.71 9.60 1.51
N VAL A 14 -1.27 8.40 1.91
CA VAL A 14 -0.90 7.32 0.99
C VAL A 14 -2.09 6.42 0.63
N CYS A 15 -1.99 5.74 -0.51
CA CYS A 15 -2.94 4.76 -1.00
C CYS A 15 -3.29 3.72 0.08
N CYS A 16 -4.59 3.39 0.22
CA CYS A 16 -5.07 2.38 1.17
C CYS A 16 -4.68 0.93 0.81
N ASN A 17 -4.13 0.68 -0.38
CA ASN A 17 -3.48 -0.58 -0.68
C ASN A 17 -2.12 -0.62 0.02
N ARG A 18 -1.95 -1.52 0.99
CA ARG A 18 -0.73 -1.69 1.81
C ARG A 18 0.51 -2.09 1.03
N ASN A 19 0.36 -2.57 -0.20
CA ASN A 19 1.49 -2.82 -1.09
C ASN A 19 1.88 -1.60 -1.93
N CYS A 20 1.08 -0.53 -1.90
CA CYS A 20 1.31 0.67 -2.67
C CYS A 20 1.91 1.79 -1.82
N ILE A 21 2.77 2.61 -2.43
CA ILE A 21 3.41 3.78 -1.82
C ILE A 21 2.95 5.10 -2.44
N ARG A 22 2.09 5.04 -3.47
CA ARG A 22 1.62 6.22 -4.20
C ARG A 22 0.64 7.04 -3.35
N PRO A 23 0.50 8.35 -3.60
CA PRO A 23 -0.52 9.17 -2.97
C PRO A 23 -1.93 8.63 -3.24
N LYS A 24 -2.81 8.68 -2.23
CA LYS A 24 -4.21 8.30 -2.41
C LYS A 24 -4.96 9.33 -3.25
N GLN A 25 -6.00 8.89 -3.93
CA GLN A 25 -6.94 9.73 -4.67
C GLN A 25 -8.32 9.66 -4.03
N LYS A 26 -9.18 10.64 -4.33
CA LYS A 26 -10.57 10.65 -3.87
C LYS A 26 -11.39 9.65 -4.69
N ASN A 27 -11.48 8.41 -4.21
CA ASN A 27 -12.38 7.38 -4.71
C ASN A 27 -12.92 6.53 -3.56
N ARG A 28 -13.89 5.65 -3.85
CA ARG A 28 -14.61 4.84 -2.85
C ARG A 28 -13.70 3.96 -1.99
N LEU A 29 -12.52 3.60 -2.48
CA LEU A 29 -11.56 2.74 -1.78
C LEU A 29 -10.34 3.49 -1.23
N SER A 30 -10.28 4.82 -1.38
CA SER A 30 -9.11 5.64 -1.04
C SER A 30 -7.79 5.10 -1.64
N LEU A 31 -7.85 4.57 -2.85
CA LEU A 31 -6.69 4.05 -3.59
C LEU A 31 -6.07 5.13 -4.48
N CYS A 32 -4.83 4.94 -4.92
CA CYS A 32 -4.27 5.74 -6.02
C CYS A 32 -4.94 5.38 -7.35
N GLN A 33 -4.76 6.21 -8.39
CA GLN A 33 -5.38 6.00 -9.71
C GLN A 33 -5.07 4.61 -10.30
N TYR A 34 -3.81 4.15 -10.21
CA TYR A 34 -3.38 2.85 -10.73
C TYR A 34 -4.02 1.68 -9.97
N CYS A 35 -4.05 1.74 -8.63
CA CYS A 35 -4.68 0.69 -7.82
C CYS A 35 -6.20 0.68 -7.96
N PHE A 36 -6.82 1.83 -8.21
CA PHE A 36 -8.27 1.94 -8.39
C PHE A 36 -8.75 1.51 -9.78
N GLY A 37 -7.91 1.63 -10.81
CA GLY A 37 -8.27 1.36 -12.22
C GLY A 37 -9.08 0.07 -12.44
N PRO A 38 -8.69 -1.10 -11.90
CA PRO A 38 -9.45 -2.35 -12.06
C PRO A 38 -10.86 -2.35 -11.46
N PHE A 39 -11.13 -1.43 -10.54
CA PHE A 39 -12.38 -1.31 -9.77
C PHE A 39 -13.27 -0.18 -10.27
N TRP A 40 -12.80 0.61 -11.23
CA TRP A 40 -13.60 1.65 -11.84
C TRP A 40 -14.76 1.02 -12.62
N ILE A 41 -15.95 1.58 -12.41
CA ILE A 41 -17.20 1.19 -13.06
C ILE A 41 -17.92 2.44 -13.53
N THR A 42 -18.55 2.35 -14.71
CA THR A 42 -19.44 3.38 -15.26
C THR A 42 -20.87 3.24 -14.74
N GLU A 43 -21.26 2.02 -14.37
CA GLU A 43 -22.59 1.67 -13.93
C GLU A 43 -22.90 2.25 -12.55
N ASP A 44 -24.14 2.68 -12.35
CA ASP A 44 -24.61 3.08 -11.03
C ASP A 44 -24.58 1.87 -10.06
N ASP A 45 -23.96 2.07 -8.90
CA ASP A 45 -23.75 1.06 -7.85
C ASP A 45 -23.96 1.69 -6.47
N PRO A 46 -25.19 2.14 -6.14
CA PRO A 46 -25.46 2.91 -4.92
C PRO A 46 -25.17 2.12 -3.64
N LYS A 47 -25.21 0.79 -3.70
CA LYS A 47 -24.90 -0.12 -2.58
C LYS A 47 -23.44 -0.62 -2.58
N ASN A 48 -22.62 -0.20 -3.55
CA ASN A 48 -21.25 -0.68 -3.76
C ASN A 48 -21.14 -2.22 -3.92
N ALA A 49 -22.20 -2.90 -4.35
CA ALA A 49 -22.23 -4.35 -4.42
C ALA A 49 -21.31 -4.89 -5.53
N LYS A 50 -21.28 -4.19 -6.68
CA LYS A 50 -20.39 -4.54 -7.80
C LYS A 50 -18.95 -4.24 -7.45
N LEU A 51 -18.69 -3.11 -6.78
CA LEU A 51 -17.38 -2.76 -6.27
C LEU A 51 -16.84 -3.83 -5.31
N MET A 52 -17.65 -4.24 -4.33
CA MET A 52 -17.33 -5.32 -3.39
C MET A 52 -17.00 -6.63 -4.10
N GLN A 53 -17.82 -7.02 -5.08
CA GLN A 53 -17.60 -8.24 -5.86
C GLN A 53 -16.28 -8.20 -6.64
N ARG A 54 -15.93 -7.04 -7.24
CA ARG A 54 -14.66 -6.87 -7.96
C ARG A 54 -13.45 -6.96 -7.03
N VAL A 55 -13.53 -6.35 -5.85
CA VAL A 55 -12.48 -6.46 -4.81
C VAL A 55 -12.31 -7.92 -4.38
N ALA A 56 -13.41 -8.60 -4.05
CA ALA A 56 -13.40 -10.00 -3.65
C ALA A 56 -12.80 -10.90 -4.74
N ARG A 57 -13.25 -10.74 -5.99
CA ARG A 57 -12.73 -11.50 -7.14
C ARG A 57 -11.23 -11.27 -7.35
N LYS A 58 -10.77 -10.02 -7.24
CA LYS A 58 -9.35 -9.68 -7.43
C LYS A 58 -8.47 -10.33 -6.36
N LEU A 59 -8.86 -10.25 -5.09
CA LEU A 59 -8.11 -10.88 -4.00
C LEU A 59 -8.19 -12.41 -4.05
N HIS A 60 -9.35 -12.98 -4.36
CA HIS A 60 -9.53 -14.42 -4.52
C HIS A 60 -8.63 -14.98 -5.65
N SER A 61 -8.62 -14.32 -6.80
CA SER A 61 -7.73 -14.68 -7.92
C SER A 61 -6.25 -14.56 -7.54
N GLN A 62 -5.89 -13.55 -6.73
CA GLN A 62 -4.52 -13.38 -6.24
C GLN A 62 -4.08 -14.51 -5.31
N LEU A 63 -4.99 -15.05 -4.49
CA LEU A 63 -4.73 -16.18 -3.58
C LEU A 63 -4.72 -17.54 -4.30
N THR A 64 -5.52 -17.70 -5.36
CA THR A 64 -5.66 -18.98 -6.09
C THR A 64 -4.66 -19.13 -7.23
N VAL A 65 -4.49 -18.07 -8.04
CA VAL A 65 -3.66 -18.09 -9.25
C VAL A 65 -2.41 -17.22 -9.09
N GLY A 66 -2.55 -16.09 -8.38
CA GLY A 66 -1.49 -15.10 -8.27
C GLY A 66 -1.46 -14.12 -9.44
N CYS A 67 -0.42 -13.30 -9.52
CA CYS A 67 -0.27 -12.25 -10.53
C CYS A 67 0.66 -12.61 -11.70
N GLY A 68 1.38 -13.73 -11.65
CA GLY A 68 2.32 -14.18 -12.69
C GLY A 68 3.67 -13.45 -12.73
N ASN A 69 3.82 -12.35 -11.99
CA ASN A 69 5.06 -11.58 -11.96
C ASN A 69 6.09 -12.15 -10.96
N ALA A 70 7.28 -12.53 -11.45
CA ALA A 70 8.36 -13.11 -10.64
C ALA A 70 8.94 -12.13 -9.60
N TRP A 71 8.83 -10.82 -9.82
CA TRP A 71 9.26 -9.78 -8.89
C TRP A 71 8.22 -9.46 -7.79
N CYS A 72 7.06 -10.13 -7.79
CA CYS A 72 6.01 -9.89 -6.80
C CYS A 72 6.48 -10.26 -5.39
N ARG A 73 6.25 -9.37 -4.43
CA ARG A 73 6.57 -9.57 -2.99
C ARG A 73 5.33 -9.52 -2.09
N ASN A 74 4.14 -9.61 -2.66
CA ASN A 74 2.89 -9.54 -1.91
C ASN A 74 2.60 -10.88 -1.22
N LYS A 75 2.63 -10.90 0.11
CA LYS A 75 2.35 -12.10 0.93
C LYS A 75 0.96 -12.72 0.72
N TYR A 76 0.03 -11.99 0.10
CA TYR A 76 -1.31 -12.48 -0.25
C TYR A 76 -1.43 -12.88 -1.72
N CYS A 77 -0.32 -13.23 -2.37
CA CYS A 77 -0.27 -13.61 -3.78
C CYS A 77 0.41 -14.96 -3.98
N ALA A 78 -0.30 -15.91 -4.60
CA ALA A 78 0.18 -17.25 -4.88
C ALA A 78 1.51 -17.27 -5.65
N THR A 79 1.71 -16.32 -6.58
CA THR A 79 2.98 -16.19 -7.31
C THR A 79 4.15 -15.84 -6.39
N SER A 80 3.92 -15.02 -5.37
CA SER A 80 4.98 -14.59 -4.45
C SER A 80 5.25 -15.63 -3.37
N THR A 81 4.22 -16.34 -2.91
CA THR A 81 4.33 -17.36 -1.86
C THR A 81 4.67 -18.74 -2.41
N ASN A 82 4.56 -18.95 -3.73
CA ASN A 82 4.63 -20.26 -4.39
C ASN A 82 3.67 -21.30 -3.77
N ASP A 83 2.49 -20.82 -3.35
CA ASP A 83 1.53 -21.58 -2.56
C ASP A 83 0.10 -21.19 -3.00
N PRO A 84 -0.34 -21.64 -4.19
CA PRO A 84 -1.67 -21.40 -4.70
C PRO A 84 -2.70 -22.10 -3.82
N LYS A 85 -3.70 -21.34 -3.36
CA LYS A 85 -4.79 -21.86 -2.55
C LYS A 85 -5.88 -22.44 -3.43
N ASP A 86 -6.50 -23.54 -3.00
CA ASP A 86 -7.76 -23.97 -3.59
C ASP A 86 -8.86 -22.91 -3.35
N ALA A 87 -9.94 -22.99 -4.12
CA ALA A 87 -11.00 -21.98 -4.09
C ALA A 87 -11.65 -21.81 -2.71
N THR A 88 -11.80 -22.90 -1.95
CA THR A 88 -12.44 -22.91 -0.63
C THR A 88 -11.54 -22.30 0.42
N THR A 89 -10.25 -22.68 0.42
CA THR A 89 -9.25 -22.08 1.31
C THR A 89 -9.06 -20.59 1.01
N ALA A 90 -8.97 -20.20 -0.26
CA ALA A 90 -8.87 -18.80 -0.67
C ALA A 90 -10.08 -17.97 -0.21
N ALA A 91 -11.31 -18.51 -0.34
CA ALA A 91 -12.51 -17.84 0.16
C ALA A 91 -12.48 -17.68 1.68
N SER A 92 -12.06 -18.71 2.41
CA SER A 92 -11.95 -18.68 3.88
C SER A 92 -10.94 -17.66 4.38
N LEU A 93 -9.80 -17.50 3.68
CA LEU A 93 -8.80 -16.46 3.96
C LEU A 93 -9.27 -15.06 3.56
N LEU A 94 -10.06 -14.94 2.48
CA LEU A 94 -10.56 -13.67 1.98
C LEU A 94 -11.58 -13.02 2.91
N ILE A 95 -12.50 -13.79 3.48
CA ILE A 95 -13.58 -13.29 4.36
C ILE A 95 -13.06 -12.32 5.43
N PRO A 96 -12.07 -12.68 6.27
CA PRO A 96 -11.53 -11.76 7.27
C PRO A 96 -10.81 -10.55 6.66
N MET A 97 -10.15 -10.69 5.50
CA MET A 97 -9.45 -9.57 4.83
C MET A 97 -10.41 -8.45 4.40
N ILE A 98 -11.63 -8.78 3.98
CA ILE A 98 -12.62 -7.79 3.49
C ILE A 98 -13.78 -7.56 4.46
N LYS A 99 -13.75 -8.15 5.66
CA LYS A 99 -14.86 -8.09 6.64
C LYS A 99 -15.31 -6.67 6.95
N ASN A 100 -14.38 -5.73 7.07
CA ASN A 100 -14.67 -4.34 7.41
C ASN A 100 -14.99 -3.47 6.19
N LEU A 101 -14.75 -3.97 4.97
CA LEU A 101 -14.89 -3.18 3.75
C LEU A 101 -16.30 -2.59 3.55
N PRO A 102 -17.41 -3.30 3.83
CA PRO A 102 -18.75 -2.70 3.74
C PRO A 102 -18.93 -1.48 4.63
N LYS A 103 -18.39 -1.53 5.86
CA LYS A 103 -18.42 -0.41 6.81
C LYS A 103 -17.57 0.76 6.31
N GLU A 104 -16.37 0.47 5.80
CA GLU A 104 -15.48 1.47 5.22
C GLU A 104 -16.12 2.19 4.03
N LEU A 105 -16.78 1.45 3.13
CA LEU A 105 -17.45 2.01 1.96
C LEU A 105 -18.63 2.94 2.29
N ALA A 106 -19.23 2.79 3.48
CA ALA A 106 -20.26 3.68 4.00
C ALA A 106 -19.70 4.92 4.71
N SER A 107 -18.40 4.95 5.02
CA SER A 107 -17.74 6.08 5.68
C SER A 107 -17.53 7.26 4.72
N TYR A 108 -17.58 8.47 5.27
CA TYR A 108 -17.21 9.69 4.54
C TYR A 108 -15.72 9.75 4.18
N ASN A 109 -14.87 9.14 5.01
CA ASN A 109 -13.43 9.06 4.79
C ASN A 109 -13.00 7.58 4.87
N PRO A 110 -13.25 6.79 3.80
CA PRO A 110 -12.92 5.37 3.80
C PRO A 110 -11.42 5.16 3.94
N ASN A 111 -11.01 4.22 4.80
CA ASN A 111 -9.62 3.80 4.97
C ASN A 111 -9.50 2.27 5.02
N PRO A 112 -9.96 1.54 3.98
CA PRO A 112 -9.94 0.09 3.98
C PRO A 112 -8.52 -0.45 3.90
N GLU A 113 -8.23 -1.51 4.62
CA GLU A 113 -6.93 -2.18 4.54
C GLU A 113 -6.95 -3.22 3.40
N LEU A 114 -6.31 -2.88 2.28
CA LEU A 114 -6.32 -3.70 1.05
C LEU A 114 -4.90 -4.15 0.68
N TYR A 115 -4.79 -5.29 -0.01
CA TYR A 115 -3.50 -5.93 -0.30
C TYR A 115 -3.41 -6.41 -1.76
N PHE A 116 -3.69 -5.53 -2.71
CA PHE A 116 -3.57 -5.88 -4.13
C PHE A 116 -2.10 -5.86 -4.57
N CYS A 117 -1.73 -6.76 -5.47
CA CYS A 117 -0.48 -6.66 -6.20
C CYS A 117 -0.38 -5.32 -6.95
N VAL A 118 0.84 -4.81 -7.03
CA VAL A 118 1.21 -3.54 -7.68
C VAL A 118 2.29 -3.83 -8.74
N ASP A 119 2.73 -2.82 -9.47
CA ASP A 119 3.82 -2.95 -10.44
C ASP A 119 5.21 -3.12 -9.78
N GLU A 120 6.20 -3.46 -10.61
CA GLU A 120 7.58 -3.72 -10.19
C GLU A 120 8.22 -2.50 -9.52
N SER A 121 8.02 -1.30 -10.08
CA SER A 121 8.63 -0.08 -9.54
C SER A 121 8.13 0.20 -8.13
N VAL A 122 6.82 0.09 -7.89
CA VAL A 122 6.27 0.23 -6.53
C VAL A 122 6.76 -0.87 -5.61
N THR A 123 6.78 -2.12 -6.07
CA THR A 123 7.24 -3.26 -5.27
C THR A 123 8.69 -3.06 -4.81
N ARG A 124 9.57 -2.67 -5.74
CA ARG A 124 10.99 -2.42 -5.48
C ARG A 124 11.21 -1.23 -4.56
N LYS A 125 10.60 -0.07 -4.85
CA LYS A 125 10.74 1.14 -4.02
C LYS A 125 10.21 0.94 -2.61
N LYS A 126 9.09 0.21 -2.46
CA LYS A 126 8.55 -0.13 -1.15
C LYS A 126 9.53 -0.99 -0.34
N PHE A 127 10.10 -2.02 -0.97
CA PHE A 127 11.09 -2.88 -0.34
C PHE A 127 12.34 -2.09 0.11
N LEU A 128 12.85 -1.19 -0.74
CA LEU A 128 13.97 -0.32 -0.37
C LEU A 128 13.61 0.63 0.78
N ALA A 129 12.41 1.22 0.77
CA ALA A 129 11.94 2.09 1.83
C ALA A 129 11.76 1.34 3.16
N GLU A 130 11.23 0.12 3.15
CA GLU A 130 11.11 -0.76 4.33
C GLU A 130 12.51 -1.14 4.87
N THR A 131 13.46 -1.41 3.98
CA THR A 131 14.87 -1.68 4.33
C THR A 131 15.51 -0.46 4.99
N LEU A 132 15.35 0.72 4.39
CA LEU A 132 15.88 1.99 4.91
C LEU A 132 15.27 2.35 6.28
N ALA A 133 13.96 2.16 6.45
CA ALA A 133 13.29 2.37 7.73
C ALA A 133 13.84 1.45 8.83
N SER A 134 14.16 0.19 8.47
CA SER A 134 14.74 -0.79 9.38
C SER A 134 16.20 -0.44 9.73
N GLN A 135 17.01 -0.03 8.75
CA GLN A 135 18.41 0.42 8.97
C GLN A 135 18.49 1.69 9.82
N SER A 136 17.46 2.52 9.77
CA SER A 136 17.33 3.73 10.59
C SER A 136 16.75 3.45 11.99
N ASP A 137 16.61 2.19 12.42
CA ASP A 137 15.99 1.81 13.70
C ASP A 137 14.62 2.45 13.94
N GLY A 138 13.83 2.63 12.86
CA GLY A 138 12.52 3.28 12.95
C GLY A 138 12.54 4.77 13.31
N LYS A 139 13.71 5.44 13.24
CA LYS A 139 13.88 6.89 13.43
C LYS A 139 13.00 7.73 12.51
N TYR A 140 12.65 7.19 11.34
CA TYR A 140 11.82 7.84 10.34
C TYR A 140 10.56 7.02 10.06
N ASP A 141 9.47 7.71 9.73
CA ASP A 141 8.27 7.05 9.24
C ASP A 141 8.50 6.45 7.84
N LEU A 142 7.87 5.32 7.52
CA LEU A 142 8.01 4.65 6.24
C LEU A 142 7.70 5.58 5.06
N GLY A 143 6.71 6.47 5.19
CA GLY A 143 6.39 7.41 4.13
C GLY A 143 7.54 8.39 3.84
N TRP A 144 8.35 8.76 4.84
CA TRP A 144 9.53 9.59 4.62
C TRP A 144 10.65 8.80 3.97
N CYS A 145 10.81 7.52 4.31
CA CYS A 145 11.73 6.62 3.62
C CYS A 145 11.35 6.48 2.14
N VAL A 146 10.06 6.39 1.80
CA VAL A 146 9.59 6.41 0.40
C VAL A 146 10.04 7.68 -0.32
N VAL A 147 9.78 8.86 0.27
CA VAL A 147 10.17 10.14 -0.33
C VAL A 147 11.69 10.21 -0.52
N ALA A 148 12.47 9.72 0.44
CA ALA A 148 13.92 9.69 0.34
C ALA A 148 14.41 8.81 -0.82
N ILE A 149 13.84 7.61 -0.98
CA ILE A 149 14.12 6.70 -2.10
C ILE A 149 13.80 7.37 -3.45
N GLU A 150 12.68 8.07 -3.55
CA GLU A 150 12.28 8.80 -4.77
C GLU A 150 13.24 9.95 -5.12
N ASN A 151 13.76 10.66 -4.10
CA ASN A 151 14.70 11.77 -4.29
C ASN A 151 16.15 11.33 -4.50
N SER A 152 16.45 10.05 -4.27
CA SER A 152 17.82 9.53 -4.24
C SER A 152 18.10 8.52 -5.35
N GLN A 153 17.21 8.42 -6.34
CA GLN A 153 17.33 7.44 -7.45
C GLN A 153 17.52 6.00 -6.95
N GLU A 154 16.81 5.64 -5.87
CA GLU A 154 16.86 4.29 -5.28
C GLU A 154 18.20 3.89 -4.63
N ASP A 155 19.13 4.84 -4.41
CA ASP A 155 20.37 4.67 -3.66
C ASP A 155 20.13 4.83 -2.14
N LEU A 156 20.43 3.78 -1.36
CA LEU A 156 20.15 3.74 0.09
C LEU A 156 21.01 4.72 0.89
N ASP A 157 22.28 4.89 0.54
CA ASP A 157 23.19 5.79 1.27
C ASP A 157 22.79 7.25 1.05
N ARG A 158 22.46 7.59 -0.20
CA ARG A 158 21.92 8.91 -0.54
C ARG A 158 20.56 9.16 0.10
N ALA A 159 19.69 8.15 0.15
CA ALA A 159 18.39 8.24 0.79
C ALA A 159 18.53 8.46 2.30
N GLN A 160 19.46 7.77 2.96
CA GLN A 160 19.77 7.98 4.38
C GLN A 160 20.23 9.43 4.64
N LEU A 161 21.16 9.92 3.82
CA LEU A 161 21.64 11.30 3.92
C LEU A 161 20.51 12.32 3.68
N TRP A 162 19.59 12.02 2.77
CA TRP A 162 18.42 12.84 2.53
C TRP A 162 17.50 12.87 3.75
N LEU A 163 17.22 11.73 4.38
CA LEU A 163 16.40 11.65 5.60
C LEU A 163 16.98 12.48 6.73
N ASP A 164 18.27 12.35 7.01
CA ASP A 164 18.93 13.08 8.09
C ASP A 164 18.89 14.60 7.93
N ARG A 165 18.84 15.07 6.69
CA ARG A 165 18.76 16.50 6.35
C ARG A 165 17.33 17.03 6.30
N ASN A 166 16.38 16.23 5.81
CA ASN A 166 15.07 16.72 5.39
C ASN A 166 13.88 16.16 6.17
N ALA A 167 13.95 14.94 6.70
CA ALA A 167 12.79 14.29 7.30
C ALA A 167 12.61 14.64 8.79
N PRO A 168 11.36 14.76 9.28
CA PRO A 168 11.08 14.79 10.69
C PRO A 168 11.47 13.44 11.32
N ARG A 169 11.98 13.49 12.54
CA ARG A 169 12.30 12.27 13.30
C ARG A 169 11.06 11.84 14.05
N ARG A 170 10.79 10.54 14.15
CA ARG A 170 9.76 10.05 15.06
C ARG A 170 10.17 10.47 16.47
N ASN A 171 9.28 11.16 17.17
CA ASN A 171 9.45 11.45 18.58
C ASN A 171 9.38 10.13 19.33
N VAL A 172 10.54 9.57 19.67
CA VAL A 172 10.62 8.44 20.59
C VAL A 172 10.27 9.02 21.96
N LYS A 173 9.00 8.89 22.37
CA LYS A 173 8.67 9.02 23.79
C LYS A 173 9.25 7.78 24.45
N TYR A 174 10.30 7.97 25.25
CA TYR A 174 10.80 6.96 26.18
C TYR A 174 9.71 6.58 27.18
#